data_AF-A0A8C9HBH0-F1
#
_entry.id   AF-A0A8C9HBH0-F1
#
_cell.length_a   1.000
_cell.length_b   1.000
_cell.length_c   1.000
_cell.angle_alpha   90.00
_cell.angle_beta   90.00
_cell.angle_gamma   90.00
#
_symmetry.space_group_name_H-M   'P 1'
#
loop_
_entity.id
_entity.type
_entity.pdbx_description
1 polymer ?
#
loop_
_entity_poly.entity_id
_entity_poly.type
_entity_poly.pdbx_seq_one_letter_code
_entity_poly.pdbx_strand_id
1 'polypeptide(L)'
;MFLLSFSAGLGLSLGSTLYDYFWWERLWLPVNLTWADLEDRDGRVYAKASDLYITLPLALLFLIVRYFFELKTRLRAPPNATLEHFYLTSGKQPKQVEVELLSRQSGLSGRQVECWFHRRRNQDRPSLLKKFREASWRFTFYLIAFIAGMGAIVDKPWFYDMKKVWEGYPIQSTIPSQYWYYMIELSFYWSLLFIIASDVKRKDFKEWIIHHVATIILISFSWFASYIRAGTLIMALHDSSDYLLELAKMFNYAGWKNTCNNIFIIFAIVFIITPLVILEISEQTSMDILFYNLIRT
;
A
#
# COMPACT_ATOMS: atom_id res chain seq x y z
N MET A 1 -9.94 44.86 6.11
CA MET A 1 -10.97 43.84 5.81
C MET A 1 -11.21 43.59 4.31
N PHE A 2 -10.59 44.33 3.38
CA PHE A 2 -10.77 44.13 1.92
C PHE A 2 -9.70 43.26 1.24
N LEU A 3 -8.54 43.03 1.87
CA LEU A 3 -7.45 42.24 1.27
C LEU A 3 -7.52 40.72 1.56
N LEU A 4 -8.35 40.30 2.52
CA LEU A 4 -8.55 38.87 2.85
C LEU A 4 -9.63 38.20 1.98
N SER A 5 -10.55 38.94 1.36
CA SER A 5 -11.54 38.38 0.43
C SER A 5 -11.00 38.15 -0.99
N PHE A 6 -9.95 38.87 -1.41
CA PHE A 6 -9.41 38.76 -2.77
C PHE A 6 -8.53 37.50 -2.95
N SER A 7 -7.77 37.13 -1.93
CA SER A 7 -6.98 35.88 -1.93
C SER A 7 -7.87 34.63 -1.86
N ALA A 8 -8.99 34.69 -1.13
CA ALA A 8 -9.97 33.61 -1.09
C ALA A 8 -10.69 33.44 -2.43
N GLY A 9 -11.04 34.53 -3.12
CA GLY A 9 -11.69 34.48 -4.44
C GLY A 9 -10.81 33.93 -5.57
N LEU A 10 -9.51 34.26 -5.58
CA LEU A 10 -8.56 33.72 -6.55
C LEU A 10 -8.23 32.23 -6.31
N GLY A 11 -8.12 31.81 -5.04
CA GLY A 11 -7.93 30.39 -4.70
C GLY A 11 -9.16 29.54 -5.02
N LEU A 12 -10.37 30.07 -4.81
CA LEU A 12 -11.63 29.41 -5.18
C LEU A 12 -11.83 29.36 -6.70
N SER A 13 -11.47 30.43 -7.42
CA SER A 13 -11.53 30.47 -8.89
C SER A 13 -10.50 29.55 -9.56
N LEU A 14 -9.28 29.48 -9.03
CA LEU A 14 -8.27 28.55 -9.55
C LEU A 14 -8.66 27.09 -9.24
N GLY A 15 -9.17 26.83 -8.04
CA GLY A 15 -9.68 25.51 -7.66
C GLY A 15 -10.87 25.06 -8.51
N SER A 16 -11.83 25.95 -8.78
CA SER A 16 -12.95 25.64 -9.68
C SER A 16 -12.49 25.44 -11.12
N THR A 17 -11.58 26.28 -11.62
CA THR A 17 -11.03 26.13 -12.98
C THR A 17 -10.24 24.83 -13.14
N LEU A 18 -9.45 24.43 -12.13
CA LEU A 18 -8.74 23.15 -12.12
C LEU A 18 -9.70 21.97 -12.00
N TYR A 19 -10.77 22.09 -11.20
CA TYR A 19 -11.83 21.09 -11.12
C TYR A 19 -12.54 20.92 -12.46
N ASP A 20 -12.92 22.02 -13.12
CA ASP A 20 -13.60 22.01 -14.41
C ASP A 20 -12.70 21.44 -15.52
N TYR A 21 -11.40 21.77 -15.50
CA TYR A 21 -10.43 21.21 -16.44
C TYR A 21 -10.16 19.72 -16.16
N PHE A 22 -10.06 19.33 -14.89
CA PHE A 22 -9.87 17.94 -14.51
C PHE A 22 -11.09 17.11 -14.87
N TRP A 23 -12.33 17.59 -14.67
CA TRP A 23 -13.55 16.86 -15.03
C TRP A 23 -14.03 17.14 -16.47
N TRP A 24 -13.18 17.71 -17.31
CA TRP A 24 -13.53 18.00 -18.69
C TRP A 24 -13.79 16.70 -19.46
N GLU A 25 -15.00 16.52 -19.96
CA GLU A 25 -15.49 15.24 -20.54
C GLU A 25 -14.56 14.70 -21.64
N ARG A 26 -14.01 15.58 -22.48
CA ARG A 26 -13.13 15.21 -23.59
C ARG A 26 -11.78 14.62 -23.15
N LEU A 27 -11.37 14.83 -21.90
CA LEU A 27 -10.14 14.27 -21.34
C LEU A 27 -10.31 12.79 -20.97
N TRP A 28 -11.52 12.38 -20.57
CA TRP A 28 -11.78 11.05 -20.00
C TRP A 28 -12.70 10.18 -20.85
N LEU A 29 -13.65 10.81 -21.55
CA LEU A 29 -14.73 10.15 -22.27
C LEU A 29 -14.58 10.35 -23.78
N PRO A 30 -15.08 9.38 -24.58
CA PRO A 30 -15.19 9.56 -26.03
C PRO A 30 -16.15 10.71 -26.37
N VAL A 31 -16.00 11.28 -27.58
CA VAL A 31 -16.71 12.49 -28.06
C VAL A 31 -18.24 12.44 -27.97
N ASN A 32 -18.84 11.26 -27.80
CA ASN A 32 -20.29 11.04 -27.74
C ASN A 32 -20.83 10.69 -26.34
N LEU A 33 -20.02 10.84 -25.29
CA LEU A 33 -20.37 10.44 -23.93
C LEU A 33 -20.18 11.60 -22.96
N THR A 34 -21.14 11.74 -22.04
CA THR A 34 -21.12 12.72 -20.95
C THR A 34 -21.08 11.99 -19.61
N TRP A 35 -20.72 12.69 -18.53
CA TRP A 35 -20.77 12.10 -17.19
C TRP A 35 -22.20 11.67 -16.78
N ALA A 36 -23.23 12.29 -17.37
CA ALA A 36 -24.64 11.94 -17.14
C ALA A 36 -25.01 10.54 -17.66
N ASP A 37 -24.25 10.01 -18.63
CA ASP A 37 -24.44 8.66 -19.18
C ASP A 37 -23.84 7.58 -18.28
N LEU A 38 -23.00 7.98 -17.31
CA LEU A 38 -22.36 7.12 -16.31
C LEU A 38 -23.02 7.24 -14.92
N GLU A 39 -24.28 7.67 -14.87
CA GLU A 39 -25.09 7.61 -13.66
C GLU A 39 -25.81 6.27 -13.53
N ASP A 40 -25.96 5.79 -12.29
CA ASP A 40 -26.66 4.53 -12.00
C ASP A 40 -28.09 4.58 -12.54
N ARG A 41 -28.36 3.77 -13.57
CA ARG A 41 -29.66 3.67 -14.26
C ARG A 41 -29.87 2.23 -14.72
N ASP A 42 -31.14 1.82 -14.81
CA ASP A 42 -31.54 0.50 -15.33
C ASP A 42 -30.86 -0.70 -14.64
N GLY A 43 -30.58 -0.58 -13.34
CA GLY A 43 -29.92 -1.62 -12.55
C GLY A 43 -28.40 -1.75 -12.80
N ARG A 44 -27.82 -0.87 -13.62
CA ARG A 44 -26.36 -0.74 -13.79
C ARG A 44 -25.80 0.23 -12.76
N VAL A 45 -24.65 -0.13 -12.20
CA VAL A 45 -23.92 0.68 -11.23
C VAL A 45 -22.60 1.08 -11.84
N TYR A 46 -22.22 2.34 -11.76
CA TYR A 46 -20.96 2.85 -12.30
C TYR A 46 -20.02 3.33 -11.21
N ALA A 47 -18.73 3.44 -11.55
CA ALA A 47 -17.70 3.90 -10.64
C ALA A 47 -17.88 5.40 -10.35
N LYS A 48 -18.00 5.75 -9.06
CA LYS A 48 -18.17 7.15 -8.63
C LYS A 48 -16.97 7.62 -7.84
N ALA A 49 -16.66 8.90 -7.97
CA ALA A 49 -15.59 9.51 -7.17
C ALA A 49 -15.85 9.42 -5.66
N SER A 50 -17.13 9.49 -5.27
CA SER A 50 -17.56 9.37 -3.88
C SER A 50 -17.22 8.02 -3.26
N ASP A 51 -17.08 6.96 -4.06
CA ASP A 51 -16.81 5.61 -3.56
C ASP A 51 -15.44 5.56 -2.87
N LEU A 52 -14.47 6.33 -3.35
CA LEU A 52 -13.13 6.36 -2.77
C LEU A 52 -13.12 6.86 -1.32
N TYR A 53 -14.15 7.60 -0.87
CA TYR A 53 -14.24 8.03 0.52
C TYR A 53 -14.38 6.86 1.49
N ILE A 54 -14.94 5.71 1.07
CA ILE A 54 -15.04 4.52 1.92
C ILE A 54 -13.66 3.93 2.24
N THR A 55 -12.64 4.23 1.43
CA THR A 55 -11.32 3.64 1.59
C THR A 55 -10.56 4.18 2.79
N LEU A 56 -10.84 5.42 3.21
CA LEU A 56 -10.22 6.04 4.37
C LEU A 56 -10.65 5.40 5.70
N PRO A 57 -11.95 5.24 6.03
CA PRO A 57 -12.36 4.53 7.24
C PRO A 57 -11.96 3.06 7.22
N LEU A 58 -11.96 2.39 6.05
CA LEU A 58 -11.45 1.02 5.92
C LEU A 58 -9.93 0.97 6.17
N ALA A 59 -9.15 1.96 5.73
CA ALA A 59 -7.73 2.05 6.03
C ALA A 59 -7.48 2.17 7.55
N LEU A 60 -8.30 2.96 8.25
CA LEU A 60 -8.24 3.04 9.72
C LEU A 60 -8.61 1.71 10.38
N LEU A 61 -9.60 0.99 9.84
CA LEU A 61 -9.93 -0.36 10.30
C LEU A 61 -8.74 -1.31 10.13
N PHE A 62 -8.05 -1.28 9.00
CA PHE A 62 -6.83 -2.08 8.80
C PHE A 62 -5.74 -1.76 9.82
N LEU A 63 -5.58 -0.49 10.20
CA LEU A 63 -4.64 -0.11 11.27
C LEU A 63 -5.03 -0.69 12.62
N ILE A 64 -6.33 -0.72 12.95
CA ILE A 64 -6.84 -1.33 14.19
C ILE A 64 -6.56 -2.84 14.17
N VAL A 65 -6.90 -3.53 13.08
CA VAL A 65 -6.64 -4.97 12.95
C VAL A 65 -5.14 -5.27 13.05
N ARG A 66 -4.30 -4.47 12.38
CA ARG A 66 -2.84 -4.59 12.46
C ARG A 66 -2.33 -4.42 13.88
N TYR A 67 -2.85 -3.44 14.62
CA TYR A 67 -2.47 -3.21 16.02
C TYR A 67 -2.70 -4.46 16.87
N PHE A 68 -3.86 -5.12 16.72
CA PHE A 68 -4.15 -6.38 17.41
C PHE A 68 -3.28 -7.54 16.92
N PHE A 69 -2.99 -7.63 15.61
CA PHE A 69 -2.12 -8.65 15.04
C PHE A 69 -0.69 -8.58 15.59
N GLU A 70 -0.16 -7.37 15.78
CA GLU A 70 1.21 -7.15 16.27
C GLU A 70 1.34 -7.19 17.81
N LEU A 71 0.22 -7.35 18.52
CA LEU A 71 0.11 -7.21 19.98
C LEU A 71 0.88 -8.31 20.72
N LYS A 72 2.15 -8.05 21.06
CA LYS A 72 2.94 -8.83 22.02
C LYS A 72 3.98 -7.96 22.69
N THR A 73 4.02 -8.01 24.02
CA THR A 73 4.87 -7.19 24.89
C THR A 73 6.34 -7.58 24.75
N ARG A 74 7.16 -6.59 24.41
CA ARG A 74 8.62 -6.69 24.51
C ARG A 74 9.02 -6.60 25.98
N LEU A 75 9.93 -7.46 26.43
CA LEU A 75 10.64 -7.25 27.69
C LEU A 75 11.46 -5.95 27.57
N ARG A 76 10.93 -4.87 28.15
CA ARG A 76 11.63 -3.59 28.20
C ARG A 76 12.74 -3.67 29.25
N ALA A 77 13.83 -2.93 29.04
CA ALA A 77 14.78 -2.70 30.13
C ALA A 77 14.02 -2.06 31.31
N PRO A 78 14.26 -2.52 32.55
CA PRO A 78 13.63 -1.93 33.73
C PRO A 78 13.90 -0.42 33.78
N PRO A 79 12.94 0.41 34.20
CA PRO A 79 13.15 1.86 34.29
C PRO A 79 14.26 2.16 35.30
N ASN A 80 15.32 2.84 34.85
CA ASN A 80 16.41 3.32 35.70
C ASN A 80 16.91 4.67 35.17
N ALA A 81 16.61 5.75 35.90
CA ALA A 81 16.91 7.11 35.46
C ALA A 81 18.42 7.37 35.29
N THR A 82 19.25 6.81 36.18
CA THR A 82 20.70 6.96 36.13
C THR A 82 21.31 6.31 34.90
N LEU A 83 20.92 5.06 34.61
CA LEU A 83 21.41 4.33 33.44
C LEU A 83 20.89 4.93 32.13
N GLU A 84 19.63 5.38 32.11
CA GLU A 84 19.03 6.04 30.95
C GLU A 84 19.68 7.39 30.65
N HIS A 85 19.96 8.20 31.67
CA HIS A 85 20.67 9.48 31.52
C HIS A 85 22.05 9.27 30.89
N PHE A 86 22.84 8.32 31.41
CA PHE A 86 24.15 8.00 30.84
C PHE A 86 24.02 7.48 29.39
N TYR A 87 23.04 6.61 29.12
CA TYR A 87 22.81 6.05 27.78
C TYR A 87 22.53 7.13 26.72
N LEU A 88 21.80 8.18 27.08
CA LEU A 88 21.43 9.27 26.18
C LEU A 88 22.53 10.34 26.03
N THR A 89 23.35 10.55 27.05
CA THR A 89 24.33 11.66 27.08
C THR A 89 25.78 11.25 26.85
N SER A 90 26.20 10.11 27.40
CA SER A 90 27.63 9.70 27.42
C SER A 90 27.93 8.61 26.41
N GLY A 91 27.06 7.60 26.27
CA GLY A 91 27.26 6.54 25.29
C GLY A 91 26.49 5.26 25.53
N LYS A 92 26.41 4.42 24.48
CA LYS A 92 25.62 3.18 24.48
C LYS A 92 26.39 1.96 25.01
N GLN A 93 27.71 2.03 25.10
CA GLN A 93 28.60 0.94 25.56
C GLN A 93 29.52 1.45 26.67
N PRO A 94 29.14 1.28 27.95
CA PRO A 94 29.98 1.72 29.06
C PRO A 94 31.24 0.85 29.16
N LYS A 95 32.37 1.47 29.49
CA LYS A 95 33.63 0.80 29.84
C LYS A 95 33.59 0.26 31.26
N GLN A 96 34.51 -0.64 31.63
CA GLN A 96 34.56 -1.27 32.95
C GLN A 96 34.48 -0.27 34.12
N VAL A 97 35.24 0.83 34.03
CA VAL A 97 35.26 1.89 35.05
C VAL A 97 33.90 2.58 35.17
N GLU A 98 33.21 2.79 34.05
CA GLU A 98 31.88 3.41 34.01
C GLU A 98 30.81 2.44 34.54
N VAL A 99 30.94 1.13 34.29
CA VAL A 99 30.05 0.10 34.85
C VAL A 99 30.13 0.08 36.37
N GLU A 100 31.33 0.22 36.97
CA GLU A 100 31.50 0.30 38.42
C GLU A 100 30.89 1.58 39.02
N LEU A 101 31.08 2.73 38.37
CA LEU A 101 30.47 4.00 38.79
C LEU A 101 28.94 3.92 38.73
N LEU A 102 28.39 3.42 37.62
CA LEU A 102 26.95 3.27 37.42
C LEU A 102 26.37 2.22 38.37
N SER A 103 27.10 1.15 38.69
CA SER A 103 26.71 0.16 39.69
C SER A 103 26.52 0.80 41.06
N ARG A 104 27.48 1.64 41.49
CA ARG A 104 27.39 2.39 42.76
C ARG A 104 26.24 3.40 42.76
N GLN A 105 26.04 4.13 41.66
CA GLN A 105 25.00 5.16 41.58
C GLN A 105 23.58 4.59 41.44
N SER A 106 23.42 3.42 40.82
CA SER A 106 22.13 2.79 40.57
C SER A 106 21.71 1.73 41.60
N GLY A 107 22.62 1.34 42.50
CA GLY A 107 22.40 0.26 43.46
C GLY A 107 22.32 -1.14 42.83
N LEU A 108 22.67 -1.27 41.56
CA LEU A 108 22.67 -2.54 40.82
C LEU A 108 24.07 -3.14 40.80
N SER A 109 24.18 -4.47 40.71
CA SER A 109 25.46 -5.12 40.46
C SER A 109 26.00 -4.80 39.05
N GLY A 110 27.32 -4.86 38.84
CA GLY A 110 27.94 -4.63 37.53
C GLY A 110 27.32 -5.48 36.41
N ARG A 111 27.04 -6.76 36.68
CA ARG A 111 26.31 -7.64 35.75
C ARG A 111 24.91 -7.15 35.40
N GLN A 112 24.16 -6.62 36.36
CA GLN A 112 22.83 -6.07 36.12
C GLN A 112 22.88 -4.80 35.28
N VAL A 113 23.89 -3.94 35.50
CA VAL A 113 24.16 -2.76 34.67
C VAL A 113 24.47 -3.18 33.23
N GLU A 114 25.41 -4.11 33.02
CA GLU A 114 25.74 -4.65 31.70
C GLU A 114 24.53 -5.28 31.01
N CYS A 115 23.76 -6.10 31.73
CA CYS A 115 22.51 -6.69 31.22
C CYS A 115 21.48 -5.63 30.84
N TRP A 116 21.37 -4.56 31.62
CA TRP A 116 20.49 -3.44 31.33
C TRP A 116 20.92 -2.73 30.04
N PHE A 117 22.20 -2.38 29.89
CA PHE A 117 22.72 -1.76 28.66
C PHE A 117 22.55 -2.67 27.44
N HIS A 118 22.77 -3.98 27.60
CA HIS A 118 22.51 -4.95 26.55
C HIS A 118 21.04 -4.98 26.14
N ARG A 119 20.10 -5.03 27.11
CA ARG A 119 18.65 -4.98 26.85
C ARG A 119 18.24 -3.64 26.22
N ARG A 120 18.78 -2.51 26.68
CA ARG A 120 18.50 -1.15 26.17
C ARG A 120 19.03 -0.91 24.76
N ARG A 121 20.23 -1.39 24.44
CA ARG A 121 20.77 -1.41 23.07
C ARG A 121 19.94 -2.29 22.14
N ASN A 122 19.56 -3.48 22.62
CA ASN A 122 18.66 -4.33 21.87
C ASN A 122 17.32 -3.61 21.65
N GLN A 123 16.83 -2.83 22.63
CA GLN A 123 15.63 -2.00 22.49
C GLN A 123 15.69 -1.01 21.32
N ASP A 124 16.81 -0.34 21.11
CA ASP A 124 17.02 0.59 19.99
C ASP A 124 17.03 -0.09 18.62
N ARG A 125 17.39 -1.39 18.55
CA ARG A 125 17.42 -2.11 17.29
C ARG A 125 16.00 -2.55 16.92
N PRO A 126 15.54 -2.32 15.67
CA PRO A 126 14.30 -2.92 15.19
C PRO A 126 14.45 -4.44 15.27
N SER A 127 13.71 -5.04 16.19
CA SER A 127 13.84 -6.48 16.45
C SER A 127 13.55 -7.25 15.17
N LEU A 128 14.31 -8.32 14.91
CA LEU A 128 14.02 -9.26 13.83
C LEU A 128 12.55 -9.72 13.88
N LEU A 129 12.02 -9.87 15.10
CA LEU A 129 10.62 -10.17 15.36
C LEU A 129 9.66 -9.07 14.89
N LYS A 130 10.00 -7.79 15.01
CA LYS A 130 9.19 -6.68 14.48
C LYS A 130 9.15 -6.76 12.95
N LYS A 131 10.31 -6.95 12.30
CA LYS A 131 10.39 -7.10 10.83
C LYS A 131 9.62 -8.34 10.35
N PHE A 132 9.72 -9.44 11.10
CA PHE A 132 8.95 -10.66 10.82
C PHE A 132 7.45 -10.41 10.94
N ARG A 133 6.98 -9.75 12.02
CA ARG A 133 5.56 -9.42 12.18
C ARG A 133 5.04 -8.48 11.09
N GLU A 134 5.81 -7.43 10.75
CA GLU A 134 5.48 -6.53 9.65
C GLU A 134 5.33 -7.32 8.33
N ALA A 135 6.26 -8.24 8.05
CA ALA A 135 6.19 -9.09 6.86
C ALA A 135 5.02 -10.09 6.92
N SER A 136 4.74 -10.69 8.08
CA SER A 136 3.61 -11.60 8.27
C SER A 136 2.25 -10.91 8.09
N TRP A 137 2.12 -9.68 8.56
CA TRP A 137 0.92 -8.87 8.34
C TRP A 137 0.67 -8.65 6.84
N ARG A 138 1.71 -8.19 6.12
CA ARG A 138 1.64 -7.95 4.67
C ARG A 138 1.39 -9.25 3.90
N PHE A 139 2.10 -10.33 4.22
CA PHE A 139 1.87 -11.65 3.65
C PHE A 139 0.43 -12.10 3.78
N THR A 140 -0.14 -12.00 5.00
CA THR A 140 -1.51 -12.43 5.27
C THR A 140 -2.51 -11.64 4.43
N PHE A 141 -2.31 -10.33 4.35
CA PHE A 141 -3.16 -9.47 3.51
C PHE A 141 -3.04 -9.85 2.03
N TYR A 142 -1.83 -9.85 1.45
CA TYR A 142 -1.65 -10.11 0.02
C TYR A 142 -2.11 -11.51 -0.39
N LEU A 143 -1.95 -12.52 0.48
CA LEU A 143 -2.48 -13.85 0.20
C LEU A 143 -4.01 -13.87 0.15
N ILE A 144 -4.67 -13.21 1.10
CA ILE A 144 -6.14 -13.11 1.11
C ILE A 144 -6.63 -12.28 -0.07
N ALA A 145 -5.96 -11.16 -0.38
CA ALA A 145 -6.28 -10.29 -1.50
C ALA A 145 -6.14 -11.04 -2.84
N PHE A 146 -5.06 -11.80 -3.04
CA PHE A 146 -4.91 -12.66 -4.21
C PHE A 146 -6.04 -13.69 -4.35
N ILE A 147 -6.38 -14.40 -3.26
CA ILE A 147 -7.49 -15.38 -3.29
C ILE A 147 -8.83 -14.70 -3.60
N ALA A 148 -9.09 -13.54 -3.00
CA ALA A 148 -10.30 -12.75 -3.24
C ALA A 148 -10.36 -12.22 -4.68
N GLY A 149 -9.24 -11.73 -5.21
CA GLY A 149 -9.08 -11.26 -6.57
C GLY A 149 -9.38 -12.37 -7.58
N MET A 150 -8.77 -13.54 -7.40
CA MET A 150 -9.08 -14.74 -8.20
C MET A 150 -10.57 -15.10 -8.12
N GLY A 151 -11.16 -15.10 -6.92
CA GLY A 151 -12.59 -15.35 -6.74
C GLY A 151 -13.50 -14.30 -7.40
N ALA A 152 -13.04 -13.06 -7.56
CA ALA A 152 -13.80 -11.98 -8.18
C ALA A 152 -13.75 -12.00 -9.73
N ILE A 153 -12.73 -12.62 -10.33
CA ILE A 153 -12.46 -12.55 -11.77
C ILE A 153 -12.51 -13.89 -12.50
N VAL A 154 -12.29 -15.04 -11.83
CA VAL A 154 -12.10 -16.34 -12.52
C VAL A 154 -13.33 -16.80 -13.29
N ASP A 155 -14.53 -16.43 -12.85
CA ASP A 155 -15.80 -16.78 -13.52
C ASP A 155 -16.15 -15.80 -14.65
N LYS A 156 -15.30 -14.80 -14.92
CA LYS A 156 -15.57 -13.74 -15.88
C LYS A 156 -14.89 -14.02 -17.22
N PRO A 157 -15.56 -13.69 -18.34
CA PRO A 157 -15.04 -14.02 -19.66
C PRO A 157 -13.76 -13.25 -20.02
N TRP A 158 -13.56 -12.06 -19.46
CA TRP A 158 -12.35 -11.25 -19.65
C TRP A 158 -11.11 -11.79 -18.91
N PHE A 159 -11.26 -12.78 -18.04
CA PHE A 159 -10.12 -13.47 -17.44
C PHE A 159 -9.41 -14.40 -18.45
N TYR A 160 -10.17 -14.95 -19.41
CA TYR A 160 -9.65 -15.87 -20.42
C TYR A 160 -9.45 -15.23 -21.79
N ASP A 161 -10.17 -14.15 -22.07
CA ASP A 161 -10.09 -13.41 -23.34
C ASP A 161 -9.92 -11.91 -23.07
N MET A 162 -8.67 -11.44 -23.24
CA MET A 162 -8.30 -10.05 -22.96
C MET A 162 -9.05 -9.04 -23.83
N LYS A 163 -9.58 -9.44 -25.00
CA LYS A 163 -10.40 -8.55 -25.84
C LYS A 163 -11.69 -8.11 -25.15
N LYS A 164 -12.23 -8.96 -24.27
CA LYS A 164 -13.46 -8.68 -23.51
C LYS A 164 -13.26 -7.73 -22.34
N VAL A 165 -12.01 -7.41 -22.01
CA VAL A 165 -11.69 -6.38 -21.01
C VAL A 165 -12.25 -5.02 -21.45
N TRP A 166 -12.10 -4.71 -22.74
CA TRP A 166 -12.47 -3.41 -23.32
C TRP A 166 -13.86 -3.39 -23.95
N GLU A 167 -14.52 -4.54 -24.04
CA GLU A 167 -15.87 -4.65 -24.59
C GLU A 167 -16.88 -3.81 -23.80
N GLY A 168 -17.51 -2.86 -24.48
CA GLY A 168 -18.48 -1.92 -23.90
C GLY A 168 -17.86 -0.78 -23.09
N TYR A 169 -16.53 -0.59 -23.10
CA TYR A 169 -15.89 0.57 -22.49
C TYR A 169 -16.32 1.88 -23.17
N PRO A 170 -16.58 2.98 -22.43
CA PRO A 170 -16.53 3.13 -20.96
C PRO A 170 -17.80 2.73 -20.20
N ILE A 171 -18.87 2.32 -20.89
CA ILE A 171 -20.16 1.94 -20.29
C ILE A 171 -20.10 0.50 -19.75
N GLN A 172 -19.32 0.31 -18.68
CA GLN A 172 -19.18 -0.98 -18.01
C GLN A 172 -19.81 -0.91 -16.62
N SER A 173 -20.79 -1.77 -16.35
CA SER A 173 -21.37 -1.88 -15.01
C SER A 173 -20.37 -2.50 -14.05
N THR A 174 -20.17 -1.85 -12.91
CA THR A 174 -19.38 -2.33 -11.79
C THR A 174 -20.08 -3.50 -11.11
N ILE A 175 -19.37 -4.62 -10.98
CA ILE A 175 -19.85 -5.80 -10.26
C ILE A 175 -19.50 -5.65 -8.77
N PRO A 176 -20.39 -6.02 -7.83
CA PRO A 176 -20.12 -5.86 -6.39
C PRO A 176 -18.81 -6.52 -5.91
N SER A 177 -18.44 -7.69 -6.45
CA SER A 177 -17.16 -8.35 -6.11
C SER A 177 -15.95 -7.51 -6.51
N GLN A 178 -15.98 -6.91 -7.71
CA GLN A 178 -14.92 -6.04 -8.21
C GLN A 178 -14.87 -4.72 -7.45
N TYR A 179 -16.02 -4.16 -7.10
CA TYR A 179 -16.12 -2.97 -6.23
C TYR A 179 -15.39 -3.20 -4.92
N TRP A 180 -15.78 -4.24 -4.17
CA TRP A 180 -15.19 -4.49 -2.84
C TRP A 180 -13.72 -4.85 -2.92
N TYR A 181 -13.30 -5.58 -3.95
CA TYR A 181 -11.90 -5.86 -4.19
C TYR A 181 -11.07 -4.57 -4.36
N TYR A 182 -11.53 -3.66 -5.23
CA TYR A 182 -10.94 -2.33 -5.42
C TYR A 182 -10.85 -1.52 -4.13
N MET A 183 -11.97 -1.42 -3.41
CA MET A 183 -12.03 -0.59 -2.20
C MET A 183 -11.12 -1.15 -1.11
N ILE A 184 -11.09 -2.47 -0.94
CA ILE A 184 -10.26 -3.14 0.06
C ILE A 184 -8.77 -2.97 -0.24
N GLU A 185 -8.34 -3.18 -1.50
CA GLU A 185 -6.95 -2.99 -1.88
C GLU A 185 -6.49 -1.54 -1.68
N LEU A 186 -7.25 -0.58 -2.20
CA LEU A 186 -6.91 0.83 -2.07
C LEU A 186 -6.84 1.25 -0.59
N SER A 187 -7.76 0.76 0.24
CA SER A 187 -7.76 0.98 1.69
C SER A 187 -6.51 0.43 2.37
N PHE A 188 -6.04 -0.73 1.93
CA PHE A 188 -4.83 -1.32 2.47
C PHE A 188 -3.60 -0.49 2.12
N TYR A 189 -3.46 -0.02 0.87
CA TYR A 189 -2.37 0.88 0.48
C TYR A 189 -2.41 2.21 1.26
N TRP A 190 -3.59 2.78 1.50
CA TRP A 190 -3.75 3.92 2.40
C TRP A 190 -3.28 3.60 3.83
N SER A 191 -3.62 2.42 4.36
CA SER A 191 -3.18 2.01 5.70
C SER A 191 -1.65 1.90 5.80
N LEU A 192 -0.98 1.41 4.75
CA LEU A 192 0.47 1.37 4.67
C LEU A 192 1.05 2.79 4.63
N LEU A 193 0.42 3.72 3.93
CA LEU A 193 0.88 5.11 3.90
C LEU A 193 0.74 5.79 5.28
N PHE A 194 -0.35 5.55 6.01
CA PHE A 194 -0.59 6.18 7.32
C PHE A 194 0.37 5.70 8.41
N ILE A 195 0.75 4.42 8.41
CA ILE A 195 1.62 3.84 9.44
C ILE A 195 3.11 4.15 9.21
N ILE A 196 3.43 4.86 8.13
CA ILE A 196 4.80 5.09 7.66
C ILE A 196 5.74 5.69 8.71
N ALA A 197 5.24 6.59 9.57
CA ALA A 197 6.05 7.23 10.59
C ALA A 197 6.47 6.26 11.71
N SER A 198 5.70 5.17 11.90
CA SER A 198 5.89 4.17 12.96
C SER A 198 6.61 2.90 12.48
N ASP A 199 6.59 2.62 11.18
CA ASP A 199 7.30 1.51 10.57
C ASP A 199 8.82 1.70 10.62
N VAL A 200 9.56 0.58 10.57
CA VAL A 200 11.03 0.63 10.60
C VAL A 200 11.53 1.31 9.33
N LYS A 201 12.08 2.52 9.47
CA LYS A 201 12.70 3.24 8.34
C LYS A 201 13.83 2.43 7.73
N ARG A 202 13.66 2.04 6.48
CA ARG A 202 14.64 1.29 5.69
C ARG A 202 15.46 2.26 4.82
N LYS A 203 16.56 1.81 4.21
CA LYS A 203 17.42 2.69 3.38
C LYS A 203 16.70 3.15 2.10
N ASP A 204 15.79 2.32 1.64
CA ASP A 204 14.87 2.42 0.52
C ASP A 204 13.54 3.14 0.86
N PHE A 205 13.47 3.83 2.01
CA PHE A 205 12.23 4.45 2.50
C PHE A 205 11.59 5.44 1.53
N LYS A 206 12.39 6.27 0.84
CA LYS A 206 11.87 7.25 -0.12
C LYS A 206 11.26 6.57 -1.35
N GLU A 207 11.94 5.56 -1.87
CA GLU A 207 11.48 4.79 -3.03
C GLU A 207 10.19 4.04 -2.70
N TRP A 208 10.13 3.44 -1.51
CA TRP A 208 8.93 2.81 -0.98
C TRP A 208 7.75 3.80 -0.92
N ILE A 209 7.94 5.04 -0.41
CA ILE A 209 6.89 6.07 -0.40
C ILE A 209 6.41 6.39 -1.79
N ILE A 210 7.34 6.71 -2.69
CA ILE A 210 7.02 7.15 -4.04
C ILE A 210 6.21 6.05 -4.74
N HIS A 211 6.62 4.80 -4.58
CA HIS A 211 5.87 3.65 -5.09
C HIS A 211 4.46 3.57 -4.51
N HIS A 212 4.27 3.68 -3.19
CA HIS A 212 2.95 3.57 -2.57
C HIS A 212 2.01 4.70 -3.00
N VAL A 213 2.52 5.93 -3.09
CA VAL A 213 1.76 7.06 -3.59
C VAL A 213 1.40 6.86 -5.06
N ALA A 214 2.33 6.37 -5.88
CA ALA A 214 2.07 6.07 -7.29
C ALA A 214 0.98 4.99 -7.44
N THR A 215 1.02 3.91 -6.65
CA THR A 215 0.01 2.85 -6.68
C THR A 215 -1.37 3.37 -6.25
N ILE A 216 -1.45 4.18 -5.19
CA ILE A 216 -2.72 4.81 -4.76
C ILE A 216 -3.29 5.69 -5.87
N ILE A 217 -2.44 6.50 -6.52
CA ILE A 217 -2.85 7.35 -7.65
C ILE A 217 -3.32 6.49 -8.82
N LEU A 218 -2.59 5.43 -9.18
CA LEU A 218 -2.91 4.57 -10.32
C LEU A 218 -4.23 3.82 -10.12
N ILE A 219 -4.45 3.25 -8.93
CA ILE A 219 -5.71 2.56 -8.58
C ILE A 219 -6.87 3.56 -8.59
N SER A 220 -6.68 4.74 -7.98
CA SER A 220 -7.73 5.79 -7.96
C SER A 220 -8.06 6.29 -9.36
N PHE A 221 -7.03 6.55 -10.19
CA PHE A 221 -7.19 6.94 -11.59
C PHE A 221 -7.93 5.89 -12.39
N SER A 222 -7.56 4.61 -12.21
CA SER A 222 -8.22 3.48 -12.85
C SER A 222 -9.71 3.39 -12.49
N TRP A 223 -10.07 3.73 -11.24
CA TRP A 223 -11.47 3.84 -10.81
C TRP A 223 -12.21 4.98 -11.51
N PHE A 224 -11.64 6.19 -11.52
CA PHE A 224 -12.27 7.37 -12.16
C PHE A 224 -12.46 7.18 -13.67
N ALA A 225 -11.49 6.56 -14.33
CA ALA A 225 -11.53 6.25 -15.75
C ALA A 225 -12.42 5.03 -16.09
N SER A 226 -13.10 4.42 -15.11
CA SER A 226 -13.92 3.22 -15.31
C SER A 226 -13.17 2.03 -15.92
N TYR A 227 -11.85 1.91 -15.66
CA TYR A 227 -11.02 0.78 -16.07
C TYR A 227 -11.19 -0.44 -15.15
N ILE A 228 -12.41 -0.71 -14.70
CA ILE A 228 -12.68 -1.67 -13.60
C ILE A 228 -12.23 -3.08 -13.97
N ARG A 229 -12.55 -3.56 -15.18
CA ARG A 229 -12.16 -4.91 -15.63
C ARG A 229 -10.63 -5.03 -15.72
N ALA A 230 -9.98 -4.10 -16.42
CA ALA A 230 -8.53 -4.08 -16.58
C ALA A 230 -7.81 -3.95 -15.24
N GLY A 231 -8.27 -3.04 -14.39
CA GLY A 231 -7.69 -2.79 -13.09
C GLY A 231 -7.81 -3.96 -12.13
N THR A 232 -8.96 -4.66 -12.08
CA THR A 232 -9.07 -5.88 -11.27
C THR A 232 -8.14 -7.00 -11.73
N LEU A 233 -7.90 -7.15 -13.04
CA LEU A 233 -6.91 -8.10 -13.56
C LEU A 233 -5.49 -7.69 -13.16
N ILE A 234 -5.12 -6.42 -13.37
CA ILE A 234 -3.80 -5.88 -13.05
C ILE A 234 -3.49 -6.02 -11.54
N MET A 235 -4.46 -5.69 -10.68
CA MET A 235 -4.33 -5.83 -9.23
C MET A 235 -4.11 -7.28 -8.80
N ALA A 236 -4.95 -8.22 -9.27
CA ALA A 236 -4.80 -9.65 -8.96
C ALA A 236 -3.46 -10.22 -9.46
N LEU A 237 -3.01 -9.75 -10.63
CA LEU A 237 -1.72 -10.07 -11.21
C LEU A 237 -0.55 -9.56 -10.35
N HIS A 238 -0.61 -8.34 -9.85
CA HIS A 238 0.40 -7.80 -8.92
C HIS A 238 0.44 -8.58 -7.60
N ASP A 239 -0.72 -8.81 -7.00
CA ASP A 239 -0.88 -9.55 -5.74
C ASP A 239 -0.30 -10.96 -5.81
N SER A 240 -0.33 -11.61 -6.99
CA SER A 240 0.24 -12.94 -7.20
C SER A 240 1.74 -13.04 -6.87
N SER A 241 2.47 -11.93 -6.96
CA SER A 241 3.90 -11.86 -6.66
C SER A 241 4.19 -11.33 -5.25
N ASP A 242 3.36 -10.43 -4.74
CA ASP A 242 3.62 -9.71 -3.49
C ASP A 242 3.59 -10.62 -2.25
N TYR A 243 2.65 -11.59 -2.20
CA TYR A 243 2.65 -12.55 -1.09
C TYR A 243 3.89 -13.46 -1.12
N LEU A 244 4.42 -13.82 -2.29
CA LEU A 244 5.65 -14.62 -2.41
C LEU A 244 6.87 -13.84 -1.88
N LEU A 245 6.93 -12.54 -2.18
CA LEU A 245 7.99 -11.66 -1.68
C LEU A 245 7.98 -11.55 -0.15
N GLU A 246 6.81 -11.34 0.44
CA GLU A 246 6.67 -11.26 1.91
C GLU A 246 6.94 -12.62 2.58
N LEU A 247 6.56 -13.72 1.93
CA LEU A 247 6.89 -15.07 2.39
C LEU A 247 8.41 -15.32 2.38
N ALA A 248 9.12 -14.92 1.33
CA ALA A 248 10.58 -15.00 1.28
C ALA A 248 11.24 -14.20 2.41
N LYS A 249 10.75 -12.97 2.67
CA LYS A 249 11.23 -12.15 3.80
C LYS A 249 11.02 -12.85 5.14
N MET A 250 9.87 -13.49 5.36
CA MET A 250 9.60 -14.25 6.58
C MET A 250 10.60 -15.40 6.77
N PHE A 251 10.87 -16.20 5.74
CA PHE A 251 11.87 -17.28 5.82
C PHE A 251 13.30 -16.78 6.01
N ASN A 252 13.65 -15.65 5.38
CA ASN A 252 14.94 -14.99 5.60
C ASN A 252 15.09 -14.59 7.08
N TYR A 253 14.04 -14.02 7.68
CA TYR A 253 14.06 -13.64 9.08
C TYR A 253 14.03 -14.84 10.04
N ALA A 254 13.48 -15.98 9.62
CA ALA A 254 13.55 -17.24 10.37
C ALA A 254 14.91 -17.97 10.23
N GLY A 255 15.80 -17.49 9.35
CA GLY A 255 17.12 -18.09 9.10
C GLY A 255 17.10 -19.26 8.10
N TRP A 256 15.98 -19.54 7.45
CA TRP A 256 15.81 -20.65 6.50
C TRP A 256 16.23 -20.21 5.08
N LYS A 257 17.53 -20.08 4.86
CA LYS A 257 18.11 -19.51 3.63
C LYS A 257 17.76 -20.29 2.36
N ASN A 258 17.78 -21.63 2.40
CA ASN A 258 17.48 -22.45 1.22
C ASN A 258 16.03 -22.26 0.76
N THR A 259 15.08 -22.32 1.69
CA THR A 259 13.66 -22.09 1.41
C THR A 259 13.41 -20.66 0.93
N CYS A 260 14.04 -19.66 1.58
CA CYS A 260 13.98 -18.27 1.15
C CYS A 260 14.44 -18.11 -0.31
N ASN A 261 15.60 -18.68 -0.67
CA ASN A 261 16.15 -18.56 -2.02
C ASN A 261 15.22 -19.20 -3.06
N ASN A 262 14.68 -20.38 -2.78
CA ASN A 262 13.76 -21.06 -3.68
C ASN A 262 12.47 -20.23 -3.89
N ILE A 263 11.87 -19.70 -2.83
CA ILE A 263 10.68 -18.86 -2.91
C ILE A 263 10.99 -17.55 -3.64
N PHE A 264 12.16 -16.97 -3.41
CA PHE A 264 12.59 -15.75 -4.10
C PHE A 264 12.77 -15.96 -5.61
N ILE A 265 13.25 -17.15 -6.04
CA ILE A 265 13.32 -17.50 -7.47
C ILE A 265 11.91 -17.59 -8.06
N ILE A 266 10.97 -18.25 -7.37
CA ILE A 266 9.57 -18.33 -7.83
C ILE A 266 8.97 -16.92 -7.93
N PHE A 267 9.16 -16.10 -6.89
CA PHE A 267 8.77 -14.69 -6.90
C PHE A 267 9.34 -13.95 -8.12
N ALA A 268 10.63 -14.08 -8.41
CA ALA A 268 11.27 -13.39 -9.53
C ALA A 268 10.68 -13.82 -10.88
N ILE A 269 10.38 -15.11 -11.05
CA ILE A 269 9.73 -15.63 -12.27
C ILE A 269 8.34 -15.00 -12.42
N VAL A 270 7.50 -15.04 -11.37
CA VAL A 270 6.15 -14.44 -11.41
C VAL A 270 6.25 -12.94 -11.67
N PHE A 271 7.11 -12.22 -10.95
CA PHE A 271 7.30 -10.78 -11.08
C PHE A 271 7.76 -10.35 -12.49
N ILE A 272 8.52 -11.18 -13.21
CA ILE A 272 8.94 -10.90 -14.59
C ILE A 272 7.81 -11.19 -15.59
N ILE A 273 7.03 -12.25 -15.37
CA ILE A 273 5.94 -12.64 -16.28
C ILE A 273 4.75 -11.69 -16.15
N THR A 274 4.40 -11.28 -14.93
CA THR A 274 3.22 -10.44 -14.64
C THR A 274 3.16 -9.18 -15.51
N PRO A 275 4.23 -8.35 -15.64
CA PRO A 275 4.21 -7.18 -16.52
C PRO A 275 4.04 -7.51 -18.01
N LEU A 276 4.47 -8.68 -18.49
CA LEU A 276 4.29 -9.05 -19.90
C LEU A 276 2.81 -9.22 -20.23
N VAL A 277 2.03 -9.81 -19.31
CA VAL A 277 0.57 -9.92 -19.44
C VAL A 277 -0.09 -8.55 -19.35
N ILE A 278 0.41 -7.66 -18.50
CA ILE A 278 -0.10 -6.27 -18.38
C ILE A 278 0.18 -5.48 -19.67
N LEU A 279 1.34 -5.65 -20.29
CA LEU A 279 1.68 -4.99 -21.56
C LEU A 279 0.71 -5.39 -22.67
N GLU A 280 0.32 -6.66 -22.74
CA GLU A 280 -0.69 -7.13 -23.70
C GLU A 280 -2.06 -6.46 -23.48
N ILE A 281 -2.48 -6.27 -22.22
CA ILE A 281 -3.70 -5.53 -21.87
C ILE A 281 -3.61 -4.06 -22.32
N SER A 282 -2.46 -3.42 -22.12
CA SER A 282 -2.21 -2.00 -22.41
C SER A 282 -2.08 -1.69 -23.91
N GLU A 283 -1.46 -2.60 -24.67
CA GLU A 283 -1.35 -2.48 -26.13
C GLU A 283 -2.74 -2.47 -26.78
N GLN A 284 -3.64 -3.33 -26.28
CA GLN A 284 -5.04 -3.34 -26.71
C GLN A 284 -5.76 -2.02 -26.38
N THR A 285 -5.52 -1.44 -25.20
CA THR A 285 -6.06 -0.12 -24.82
C THR A 285 -5.64 0.97 -25.80
N SER A 286 -4.35 0.99 -26.15
CA SER A 286 -3.78 2.01 -27.03
C SER A 286 -4.35 1.88 -28.43
N MET A 287 -4.48 0.65 -28.93
CA MET A 287 -5.09 0.37 -30.23
C MET A 287 -6.56 0.73 -30.26
N ASP A 288 -7.36 0.38 -29.23
CA ASP A 288 -8.79 0.67 -29.22
C ASP A 288 -9.09 2.17 -29.07
N ILE A 289 -8.34 2.89 -28.23
CA ILE A 289 -8.47 4.36 -28.09
C ILE A 289 -8.01 5.07 -29.37
N LEU A 290 -6.90 4.64 -29.98
CA LEU A 290 -6.41 5.24 -31.22
C LEU A 290 -7.34 4.92 -32.38
N PHE A 291 -7.83 3.69 -32.52
CA PHE A 291 -8.74 3.28 -33.60
C PHE A 291 -10.11 3.95 -33.47
N TYR A 292 -10.63 4.11 -32.25
CA TYR A 292 -11.85 4.87 -31.99
C TYR A 292 -11.72 6.35 -32.36
N ASN A 293 -10.53 6.95 -32.16
CA ASN A 293 -10.25 8.32 -32.56
C ASN A 293 -9.91 8.47 -34.07
N LEU A 294 -9.27 7.46 -34.69
CA LEU A 294 -8.85 7.51 -36.11
C LEU A 294 -9.97 7.22 -37.11
N ILE A 295 -10.97 6.41 -36.76
CA ILE A 295 -12.12 6.14 -37.66
C ILE A 295 -13.03 7.37 -37.82
N ARG A 296 -12.79 8.44 -37.05
CA ARG A 296 -13.67 9.63 -37.00
C ARG A 296 -13.00 10.97 -37.30
N THR A 297 -11.79 10.94 -37.87
CA THR A 297 -11.24 12.07 -38.66
C THR A 297 -11.39 11.77 -40.14
#